data_AF-A0A2K8XST6-F1
#
_entry.id   AF-A0A2K8XST6-F1
#
_cell.length_a   1.000
_cell.length_b   1.000
_cell.length_c   1.000
_cell.angle_alpha   90.00
_cell.angle_beta   90.00
_cell.angle_gamma   90.00
#
_symmetry.space_group_name_H-M   'P 1'
#
loop_
_entity.id
_entity.type
_entity.pdbx_description
1 polymer ?
#
loop_
_entity_poly.entity_id
_entity_poly.type
_entity_poly.pdbx_seq_one_letter_code
_entity_poly.pdbx_strand_id
1 'polypeptide(L)'
;MLLTAVGLLFLGYVFDVWFPINKAIWSSSFVLVTSGWATLILAIIYYLRDIKQFKFGNIFKYVGMNAITIYFSSSFIYKSMCLIKVG
;
A
#
# COMPACT_ATOMS: atom_id res chain seq x y z
N MET A 1 -1.68 -16.57 -1.00
CA MET A 1 -1.45 -15.20 -1.53
C MET A 1 -1.80 -15.08 -3.00
N LEU A 2 -1.21 -15.88 -3.91
CA LEU A 2 -1.57 -15.81 -5.34
C LEU A 2 -3.02 -16.23 -5.63
N LEU A 3 -3.46 -17.37 -5.08
CA LEU A 3 -4.83 -17.85 -5.29
C LEU A 3 -5.89 -16.87 -4.75
N THR A 4 -5.62 -16.30 -3.57
CA THR A 4 -6.48 -15.27 -2.96
C THR A 4 -6.48 -13.97 -3.77
N ALA A 5 -5.33 -13.56 -4.31
CA ALA A 5 -5.23 -12.37 -5.15
C ALA A 5 -6.03 -12.51 -6.45
N VAL A 6 -5.87 -13.66 -7.14
CA VAL A 6 -6.62 -13.96 -8.36
C VAL A 6 -8.12 -14.06 -8.08
N GLY A 7 -8.51 -14.68 -6.96
CA GLY A 7 -9.91 -14.76 -6.54
C GLY A 7 -10.52 -13.38 -6.30
N LEU A 8 -9.81 -12.50 -5.60
CA LEU A 8 -10.24 -11.11 -5.34
C LEU A 8 -10.36 -10.28 -6.62
N LEU A 9 -9.40 -10.41 -7.54
CA LEU A 9 -9.44 -9.72 -8.83
C LEU A 9 -10.61 -10.21 -9.69
N PHE A 10 -10.79 -11.53 -9.78
CA PHE A 10 -11.88 -12.13 -10.53
C PHE A 10 -13.24 -11.68 -9.97
N LEU A 11 -13.43 -11.79 -8.65
CA LEU A 11 -14.65 -11.31 -7.99
C LEU A 11 -14.86 -9.82 -8.19
N GLY A 12 -13.81 -8.99 -8.08
CA GLY A 12 -13.89 -7.55 -8.27
C GLY A 12 -14.32 -7.13 -9.68
N TYR A 13 -13.82 -7.81 -10.71
CA TYR A 13 -14.22 -7.56 -12.10
C TYR A 13 -15.60 -8.15 -12.44
N VAL A 14 -16.01 -9.26 -11.83
CA VAL A 14 -17.38 -9.78 -11.98
C VAL A 14 -18.39 -8.87 -11.30
N PHE A 15 -18.05 -8.33 -10.12
CA PHE A 15 -18.89 -7.37 -9.41
C PHE A 15 -18.99 -6.00 -10.10
N ASP A 16 -18.06 -5.66 -11.01
CA ASP A 16 -18.11 -4.45 -11.83
C ASP A 16 -19.40 -4.35 -12.65
N VAL A 17 -20.00 -5.49 -13.03
CA VAL A 17 -21.24 -5.56 -13.80
C VAL A 17 -22.44 -4.98 -13.03
N TRP A 18 -22.49 -5.17 -11.71
CA TRP A 18 -23.58 -4.65 -10.86
C TRP A 18 -23.22 -3.34 -10.19
N PHE A 19 -21.97 -3.22 -9.74
CA PHE A 19 -21.44 -2.04 -9.09
C PHE A 19 -20.16 -1.62 -9.82
N PRO A 20 -20.24 -0.63 -10.73
CA PRO A 20 -19.07 -0.22 -11.48
C PRO A 20 -17.96 0.23 -10.54
N ILE A 21 -16.72 -0.04 -10.95
CA ILE A 21 -15.52 0.35 -10.24
C ILE A 21 -15.47 1.88 -10.19
N ASN A 22 -15.82 2.43 -9.02
CA ASN A 22 -15.86 3.87 -8.82
C ASN A 22 -14.97 4.26 -7.66
N LYS A 23 -13.90 5.00 -8.00
CA LYS A 23 -12.86 5.42 -7.06
C LYS A 23 -13.34 6.53 -6.12
N ALA A 24 -14.31 7.36 -6.54
CA ALA A 24 -14.81 8.48 -5.74
C ALA A 24 -15.64 8.03 -4.52
N ILE A 25 -16.47 7.00 -4.69
CA ILE A 25 -17.37 6.49 -3.65
C ILE A 25 -16.78 5.29 -2.89
N TRP A 26 -15.57 4.85 -3.23
CA TRP A 26 -14.97 3.63 -2.66
C TRP A 26 -15.89 2.40 -2.79
N SER A 27 -16.35 2.10 -4.01
CA SER A 27 -17.27 0.97 -4.22
C SER A 27 -16.66 -0.37 -3.81
N SER A 28 -17.50 -1.32 -3.40
CA SER A 28 -17.03 -2.65 -2.97
C SER A 28 -16.23 -3.37 -4.07
N SER A 29 -16.64 -3.23 -5.34
CA SER A 29 -15.90 -3.73 -6.51
C SER A 29 -14.51 -3.09 -6.62
N PHE A 30 -14.40 -1.77 -6.38
CA PHE A 30 -13.11 -1.07 -6.36
C PHE A 30 -12.21 -1.57 -5.21
N VAL A 31 -12.76 -1.79 -4.02
CA VAL A 31 -12.01 -2.35 -2.88
C VAL A 31 -11.52 -3.78 -3.17
N LEU A 32 -12.34 -4.62 -3.80
CA LEU A 32 -11.95 -5.98 -4.19
C LEU A 32 -10.84 -5.99 -5.25
N VAL A 33 -10.95 -5.17 -6.28
CA VAL A 33 -9.91 -5.06 -7.31
C VAL A 33 -8.60 -4.51 -6.73
N THR A 34 -8.65 -3.46 -5.91
CA THR A 34 -7.45 -2.87 -5.31
C THR A 34 -6.78 -3.79 -4.30
N SER A 35 -7.54 -4.49 -3.45
CA SER A 35 -7.00 -5.49 -2.54
C SER A 35 -6.43 -6.72 -3.27
N GLY A 36 -7.06 -7.14 -4.37
CA GLY A 36 -6.53 -8.17 -5.26
C GLY A 36 -5.17 -7.79 -5.86
N TRP A 37 -5.04 -6.58 -6.40
CA TRP A 37 -3.76 -6.07 -6.91
C TRP A 37 -2.71 -5.92 -5.80
N ALA A 38 -3.08 -5.39 -4.64
CA ALA A 38 -2.16 -5.25 -3.51
C ALA A 38 -1.60 -6.60 -3.03
N THR A 39 -2.46 -7.62 -2.91
CA THR A 39 -2.05 -8.97 -2.51
C THR A 39 -1.21 -9.67 -3.57
N LEU A 40 -1.46 -9.41 -4.86
CA LEU A 40 -0.65 -9.93 -5.97
C LEU A 40 0.77 -9.34 -5.94
N ILE A 41 0.89 -8.01 -5.84
CA ILE A 41 2.18 -7.33 -5.75
C ILE A 41 2.94 -7.79 -4.50
N LEU A 42 2.26 -7.92 -3.37
CA LEU A 42 2.86 -8.44 -2.14
C LEU A 42 3.40 -9.86 -2.34
N ALA A 43 2.66 -10.74 -3.02
CA ALA A 43 3.10 -12.10 -3.31
C ALA A 43 4.37 -12.13 -4.19
N ILE A 44 4.45 -11.24 -5.19
CA ILE A 44 5.63 -11.11 -6.05
C ILE A 44 6.85 -10.65 -5.24
N ILE A 45 6.69 -9.59 -4.43
CA ILE A 45 7.77 -9.07 -3.59
C ILE A 45 8.23 -10.12 -2.58
N TYR A 46 7.29 -10.84 -1.98
CA TYR A 46 7.57 -11.97 -1.09
C TYR A 46 8.39 -13.05 -1.79
N TYR A 47 7.97 -13.49 -2.97
CA TYR A 47 8.69 -14.50 -3.75
C TYR A 47 10.12 -14.05 -4.10
N LEU A 48 10.28 -12.80 -4.56
CA LEU A 48 11.59 -12.26 -4.94
C LEU A 48 12.53 -12.12 -3.74
N ARG A 49 12.01 -11.70 -2.58
CA ARG A 49 12.84 -11.51 -1.38
C ARG A 49 13.11 -12.82 -0.64
N ASP A 50 12.08 -13.57 -0.28
CA ASP A 50 12.22 -14.71 0.63
C ASP A 50 12.66 -15.98 -0.10
N ILE A 51 12.15 -16.23 -1.31
CA ILE A 51 12.46 -17.47 -2.05
C ILE A 51 13.72 -17.27 -2.91
N LYS A 52 13.76 -16.18 -3.69
CA LYS A 52 14.91 -15.90 -4.56
C LYS A 52 16.08 -15.22 -3.84
N GLN A 53 15.93 -14.90 -2.55
CA GLN A 53 16.95 -14.29 -1.68
C GLN A 53 17.56 -13.00 -2.28
N PHE A 54 16.77 -12.29 -3.08
CA PHE A 54 17.23 -11.06 -3.72
C PHE A 54 17.21 -9.93 -2.69
N LYS A 55 18.39 -9.42 -2.31
CA LYS A 55 18.54 -8.37 -1.29
C LYS A 55 18.19 -6.98 -1.85
N PHE A 56 16.96 -6.82 -2.34
CA PHE A 56 16.45 -5.55 -2.85
C PHE A 56 15.36 -4.98 -1.93
N GLY A 57 15.30 -3.66 -1.85
CA GLY A 57 14.25 -2.94 -1.13
C GLY A 57 14.29 -3.02 0.40
N ASN A 58 15.47 -3.28 0.99
CA ASN A 58 15.64 -3.17 2.44
C ASN A 58 15.36 -1.75 2.94
N ILE A 59 15.76 -0.72 2.19
CA ILE A 59 15.46 0.68 2.53
C ILE A 59 13.94 0.93 2.61
N PHE A 60 13.17 0.43 1.64
CA PHE A 60 11.71 0.56 1.62
C PHE A 60 11.06 -0.20 2.77
N LYS A 61 11.63 -1.34 3.19
CA LYS A 61 11.18 -2.07 4.38
C LYS A 61 11.34 -1.23 5.64
N TYR A 62 12.52 -0.64 5.86
CA TYR A 62 12.80 0.15 7.05
C TYR A 62 11.94 1.43 7.10
N VAL A 63 11.80 2.11 5.96
CA VAL A 63 10.93 3.30 5.83
C VAL A 63 9.46 2.93 6.07
N GLY A 64 8.99 1.82 5.46
CA GLY A 64 7.61 1.37 5.64
C GLY A 64 7.29 0.93 7.08
N MET A 65 8.19 0.19 7.74
CA MET A 65 8.01 -0.23 9.13
C MET A 65 8.00 0.93 10.14
N ASN A 66 8.65 2.05 9.81
CA ASN A 66 8.75 3.24 10.67
C ASN A 66 7.97 4.44 10.11
N ALA A 67 6.92 4.21 9.34
CA ALA A 67 6.17 5.28 8.67
C ALA A 67 5.60 6.32 9.66
N ILE A 68 5.10 5.87 10.82
CA ILE A 68 4.57 6.76 11.87
C ILE A 68 5.67 7.64 12.46
N THR A 69 6.84 7.07 12.74
CA THR A 69 7.99 7.81 13.28
C THR A 69 8.46 8.87 12.29
N ILE A 70 8.56 8.54 11.00
CA ILE A 70 8.97 9.49 9.96
C ILE A 70 7.93 10.63 9.83
N TYR A 71 6.64 10.29 9.82
CA TYR A 71 5.56 11.27 9.79
C TYR A 71 5.62 12.21 10.99
N PHE A 72 5.75 11.65 12.20
CA PHE A 72 5.85 12.41 13.44
C PHE A 72 7.09 13.30 13.46
N SER A 73 8.27 12.79 13.08
CA SER A 73 9.50 13.57 12.99
C SER A 73 9.36 14.73 12.01
N SER A 74 8.72 14.52 10.86
CA SER A 74 8.45 15.60 9.89
C SER A 74 7.57 16.69 10.49
N SER A 75 6.48 16.33 11.17
CA SER A 75 5.60 17.29 11.84
C SER A 75 6.27 18.01 13.00
N PHE A 76 7.12 17.29 13.75
CA PHE A 76 7.89 17.84 14.87
C PHE A 76 8.89 18.90 14.38
N ILE A 77 9.70 18.58 13.36
CA ILE A 77 10.66 19.52 12.77
C ILE A 77 9.95 20.78 12.25
N TYR A 78 8.85 20.61 11.51
CA TYR A 78 8.06 21.74 11.01
C TYR A 78 7.59 22.66 12.15
N LYS A 79 7.07 22.09 13.23
CA LYS A 79 6.57 22.86 14.37
C LYS A 79 7.70 23.53 15.15
N SER A 80 8.82 22.87 15.34
CA SER A 80 10.03 23.44 15.94
C SER A 80 10.58 24.62 15.12
N MET A 81 10.66 24.49 13.80
CA MET A 81 11.10 25.58 12.91
C MET A 81 10.13 26.76 12.93
N CYS A 82 8.83 26.51 13.01
CA CYS A 82 7.82 27.57 13.02
C CYS A 82 7.71 28.28 14.40
N LEU A 83 8.10 27.61 15.48
CA LEU A 83 8.20 28.20 16.82
C LEU A 83 9.44 29.09 16.99
N ILE A 84 10.48 28.87 16.18
CA ILE A 84 11.63 29.76 16.10
C ILE A 84 11.19 30.98 15.31
N LYS A 85 10.93 32.07 16.03
CA LYS A 85 10.60 33.37 15.45
C LYS A 85 11.85 33.90 14.74
N VAL A 86 11.90 33.74 13.42
CA VAL A 86 12.94 34.33 12.58
C VAL A 86 12.53 35.77 12.30
N GLY A 87 12.92 36.69 13.20
CA GLY A 87 12.76 38.15 13.03
C GLY A 87 11.33 38.65 13.08
#